data_AF-A0A8T6ELJ0-F1
#
_entry.id   AF-A0A8T6ELJ0-F1
#
_cell.length_a   1.000
_cell.length_b   1.000
_cell.length_c   1.000
_cell.angle_alpha   90.00
_cell.angle_beta   90.00
_cell.angle_gamma   90.00
#
_symmetry.space_group_name_H-M   'P 1'
#
loop_
_entity.id
_entity.type
_entity.pdbx_description
1 polymer ?
#
loop_
_entity_poly.entity_id
_entity_poly.type
_entity_poly.pdbx_seq_one_letter_code
_entity_poly.pdbx_strand_id
1 'polypeptide(L)'
;MPDKPLVASAALRRGDGRVLLVRHARDERSGAGSRWTLPSEPVADDETAEQALARLLGNRLHLTPARTEFSDSIALPSAIANVFVCSAWSGDPQYAPADFIDAAWAPPGSAPGIDLVDGVRAWLSSLPAGGGAVPKSASAEDLTAELIVARDALRAAYLALDEPWRDVSLDGEWAPVDLLMHCATVEAYYASEARELLETPGHTWRPFNPAQGEAERAGRARPSDDRAELERLDALRAETLAWLEGLEQDQLDAYGDHADRGAVRVGDRIARIAAHDRAHTQQLEKMLAASQADSDDDEEADDAPADR
;
A
#
# COMPACT_ATOMS: atom_id res chain seq x y z
N MET A 1 13.04 -10.42 6.87
CA MET A 1 13.61 -9.31 7.67
C MET A 1 13.09 -9.47 9.09
N PRO A 2 13.80 -9.10 10.17
CA PRO A 2 13.17 -9.09 11.48
C PRO A 2 11.97 -8.13 11.44
N ASP A 3 10.83 -8.54 12.00
CA ASP A 3 9.64 -7.70 12.10
C ASP A 3 10.00 -6.39 12.76
N LYS A 4 9.76 -5.28 12.04
CA LYS A 4 9.93 -3.96 12.63
C LYS A 4 8.82 -3.79 13.67
N PRO A 5 9.14 -3.43 14.93
CA PRO A 5 8.11 -3.17 15.93
C PRO A 5 7.16 -2.07 15.45
N LEU A 6 5.88 -2.21 15.81
CA LEU A 6 4.87 -1.19 15.56
C LEU A 6 4.88 -0.14 16.67
N VAL A 7 4.66 1.12 16.29
CA VAL A 7 4.41 2.23 17.21
C VAL A 7 3.14 2.97 16.79
N ALA A 8 2.32 3.37 17.74
CA ALA A 8 1.18 4.26 17.51
C ALA A 8 1.66 5.70 17.63
N SER A 9 1.36 6.54 16.65
CA SER A 9 1.80 7.94 16.60
C SER A 9 0.63 8.91 16.54
N ALA A 10 0.65 9.91 17.41
CA ALA A 10 -0.38 10.95 17.47
C ALA A 10 0.03 12.19 16.67
N ALA A 11 -0.64 12.43 15.55
CA ALA A 11 -0.59 13.69 14.83
C ALA A 11 -1.63 14.66 15.40
N LEU A 12 -1.29 15.33 16.50
CA LEU A 12 -2.13 16.42 17.04
C LEU A 12 -2.10 17.59 16.06
N ARG A 13 -3.25 17.93 15.48
CA ARG A 13 -3.36 19.00 14.48
C ARG A 13 -4.31 20.10 14.93
N ARG A 14 -3.77 21.30 15.08
CA ARG A 14 -4.53 22.48 15.50
C ARG A 14 -5.38 23.04 14.35
N GLY A 15 -6.33 23.91 14.68
CA GLY A 15 -7.17 24.59 13.69
C GLY A 15 -6.41 25.48 12.70
N ASP A 16 -5.17 25.89 13.03
CA ASP A 16 -4.26 26.58 12.12
C ASP A 16 -3.44 25.64 11.22
N GLY A 17 -3.74 24.33 11.26
CA GLY A 17 -3.11 23.29 10.45
C GLY A 17 -1.80 22.75 11.01
N ARG A 18 -1.21 23.38 12.05
CA ARG A 18 0.08 22.96 12.61
C ARG A 18 -0.03 21.62 13.34
N VAL A 19 1.02 20.82 13.22
CA VAL A 19 1.15 19.50 13.84
C VAL A 19 2.18 19.54 14.97
N LEU A 20 1.89 18.87 16.09
CA LEU A 20 2.85 18.71 17.18
C LEU A 20 3.96 17.75 16.76
N LEU A 21 5.20 18.23 16.80
CA LEU A 21 6.40 17.42 16.70
C LEU A 21 7.09 17.41 18.05
N VAL A 22 7.74 16.29 18.36
CA VAL A 22 8.52 16.10 19.58
C VAL A 22 9.87 15.50 19.27
N ARG A 23 10.83 15.80 20.14
CA ARG A 23 12.08 15.04 20.25
C ARG A 23 11.97 14.18 21.50
N HIS A 24 12.05 12.85 21.36
CA HIS A 24 11.89 11.92 22.48
C HIS A 24 13.10 11.94 23.41
N ALA A 25 12.87 11.81 24.72
CA ALA A 25 13.92 11.74 25.75
C ALA A 25 14.61 10.38 25.79
N ARG A 26 13.92 9.34 25.30
CA ARG A 26 14.44 7.98 25.17
C ARG A 26 14.23 7.54 23.73
N ASP A 27 15.12 6.70 23.21
CA ASP A 27 14.91 6.10 21.90
C ASP A 27 13.87 4.98 22.05
N GLU A 28 12.58 5.33 21.96
CA GLU A 28 11.44 4.47 22.29
C GLU A 28 11.13 3.43 21.21
N ARG A 29 12.16 2.76 20.68
CA ARG A 29 12.11 1.80 19.56
C ARG A 29 11.91 2.42 18.17
N SER A 30 11.69 3.73 18.05
CA SER A 30 11.63 4.41 16.75
C SER A 30 12.96 4.39 16.00
N GLY A 31 14.10 4.36 16.72
CA GLY A 31 15.44 4.51 16.14
C GLY A 31 15.70 5.93 15.66
N ALA A 32 14.90 6.91 16.12
CA ALA A 32 15.02 8.30 15.70
C ALA A 32 16.24 8.99 16.32
N GLY A 33 16.78 8.47 17.44
CA GLY A 33 17.87 9.09 18.18
C GLY A 33 17.48 10.51 18.63
N SER A 34 18.28 11.52 18.25
CA SER A 34 18.01 12.93 18.55
C SER A 34 17.11 13.65 17.55
N ARG A 35 16.62 12.94 16.51
CA ARG A 35 15.74 13.53 15.48
C ARG A 35 14.32 13.70 15.99
N TRP A 36 13.59 14.61 15.36
CA TRP A 36 12.21 14.92 15.66
C TRP A 36 11.25 13.97 14.93
N THR A 37 10.16 13.63 15.60
CA THR A 37 9.08 12.77 15.09
C THR A 37 7.73 13.22 15.66
N LEU A 38 6.67 12.51 15.32
CA LEU A 38 5.40 12.59 16.05
C LEU A 38 5.57 12.03 17.48
N PRO A 39 4.75 12.47 18.44
CA PRO A 39 4.54 11.72 19.68
C PRO A 39 4.16 10.29 19.32
N SER A 40 4.88 9.34 19.88
CA SER A 40 4.76 7.92 19.53
C SER A 40 4.89 7.06 20.78
N GLU A 41 4.26 5.89 20.74
CA GLU A 41 4.28 4.91 21.81
C GLU A 41 4.36 3.50 21.21
N PRO A 42 5.17 2.58 21.76
CA PRO A 42 5.20 1.19 21.30
C PRO A 42 3.83 0.53 21.44
N VAL A 43 3.45 -0.24 20.42
CA VAL A 43 2.30 -1.15 20.45
C VAL A 43 2.78 -2.49 21.01
N ALA A 44 2.11 -2.99 22.06
CA ALA A 44 2.39 -4.29 22.64
C ALA A 44 1.75 -5.43 21.81
N ASP A 45 2.24 -6.66 21.96
CA ASP A 45 1.77 -7.81 21.18
C ASP A 45 0.28 -8.13 21.43
N ASP A 46 -0.26 -7.72 22.58
CA ASP A 46 -1.65 -7.92 23.02
C ASP A 46 -2.50 -6.64 22.97
N GLU A 47 -1.99 -5.57 22.35
CA GLU A 47 -2.60 -4.25 22.30
C GLU A 47 -2.80 -3.80 20.84
N THR A 48 -3.92 -3.13 20.53
CA THR A 48 -4.12 -2.49 19.22
C THR A 48 -3.41 -1.14 19.13
N ALA A 49 -3.18 -0.63 17.93
CA ALA A 49 -2.57 0.68 17.75
C ALA A 49 -3.41 1.82 18.37
N GLU A 50 -4.74 1.71 18.40
CA GLU A 50 -5.65 2.67 19.04
C GLU A 50 -5.54 2.65 20.56
N GLN A 51 -5.39 1.46 21.15
CA GLN A 51 -5.19 1.33 22.59
C GLN A 51 -3.87 1.98 23.01
N ALA A 52 -2.79 1.72 22.24
CA ALA A 52 -1.49 2.36 22.45
C ALA A 52 -1.58 3.89 22.25
N LEU A 53 -2.34 4.35 21.25
CA LEU A 53 -2.61 5.77 21.02
C LEU A 53 -3.37 6.40 22.18
N ALA A 54 -4.41 5.74 22.71
CA ALA A 54 -5.18 6.24 23.84
C ALA A 54 -4.30 6.39 25.09
N ARG A 55 -3.38 5.44 25.31
CA ARG A 55 -2.38 5.50 26.37
C ARG A 55 -1.41 6.66 26.18
N LEU A 56 -0.87 6.86 24.97
CA LEU A 56 -0.01 8.00 24.63
C LEU A 56 -0.72 9.33 24.93
N LEU A 57 -1.94 9.50 24.42
CA LEU A 57 -2.72 10.72 24.57
C LEU A 57 -3.08 10.99 26.03
N GLY A 58 -3.59 9.99 26.76
CA GLY A 58 -4.05 10.16 28.13
C GLY A 58 -2.92 10.27 29.15
N ASN A 59 -1.90 9.40 29.07
CA ASN A 59 -0.91 9.27 30.12
C ASN A 59 0.30 10.18 29.92
N ARG A 60 0.70 10.45 28.67
CA ARG A 60 1.90 11.27 28.38
C ARG A 60 1.57 12.68 27.95
N LEU A 61 0.50 12.86 27.17
CA LEU A 61 0.10 14.18 26.68
C LEU A 61 -1.02 14.81 27.51
N HIS A 62 -1.67 14.04 28.40
CA HIS A 62 -2.78 14.48 29.25
C HIS A 62 -3.98 15.03 28.47
N LEU A 63 -4.27 14.39 27.34
CA LEU A 63 -5.34 14.75 26.42
C LEU A 63 -6.44 13.70 26.42
N THR A 64 -7.66 14.15 26.13
CA THR A 64 -8.78 13.27 25.76
C THR A 64 -9.18 13.59 24.34
N PRO A 65 -8.90 12.72 23.35
CA PRO A 65 -9.30 12.96 21.98
C PRO A 65 -10.83 12.89 21.85
N ALA A 66 -11.41 13.83 21.10
CA ALA A 66 -12.82 13.73 20.72
C ALA A 66 -12.99 12.81 19.50
N ARG A 67 -12.00 12.80 18.60
CA ARG A 67 -11.95 11.95 17.41
C ARG A 67 -10.51 11.69 16.99
N THR A 68 -10.23 10.46 16.60
CA THR A 68 -8.97 10.02 16.01
C THR A 68 -9.25 9.36 14.68
N GLU A 69 -8.46 9.67 13.66
CA GLU A 69 -8.57 9.08 12.32
C GLU A 69 -7.22 8.48 11.93
N PHE A 70 -7.20 7.22 11.52
CA PHE A 70 -5.99 6.65 10.93
C PHE A 70 -5.65 7.41 9.66
N SER A 71 -4.40 7.84 9.54
CA SER A 71 -3.90 8.58 8.40
C SER A 71 -3.09 7.67 7.49
N ASP A 72 -2.00 7.11 7.99
CA ASP A 72 -0.99 6.41 7.20
C ASP A 72 -0.07 5.56 8.09
N SER A 73 0.63 4.61 7.49
CA SER A 73 1.69 3.83 8.14
C SER A 73 3.04 4.21 7.55
N ILE A 74 3.87 4.88 8.35
CA ILE A 74 5.14 5.44 7.89
C ILE A 74 6.32 4.65 8.43
N ALA A 75 7.34 4.47 7.57
CA ALA A 75 8.57 3.81 8.00
C ALA A 75 9.41 4.75 8.89
N LEU A 76 9.75 4.26 10.08
CA LEU A 76 10.78 4.82 10.94
C LEU A 76 12.07 3.99 10.80
N PRO A 77 13.23 4.50 11.26
CA PRO A 77 14.50 3.79 11.18
C PRO A 77 14.43 2.35 11.73
N SER A 78 13.83 2.20 12.91
CA SER A 78 13.75 0.92 13.63
C SER A 78 12.32 0.43 13.88
N ALA A 79 11.29 1.10 13.35
CA ALA A 79 9.88 0.78 13.59
C ALA A 79 8.99 1.12 12.38
N ILE A 80 7.72 0.74 12.45
CA ILE A 80 6.65 1.26 11.59
C ILE A 80 5.70 2.05 12.48
N ALA A 81 5.40 3.29 12.10
CA ALA A 81 4.49 4.15 12.83
C ALA A 81 3.11 4.20 12.17
N ASN A 82 2.10 3.71 12.88
CA ASN A 82 0.70 3.94 12.55
C ASN A 82 0.33 5.36 13.00
N VAL A 83 0.12 6.26 12.05
CA VAL A 83 -0.14 7.67 12.32
C VAL A 83 -1.64 7.91 12.42
N PHE A 84 -2.07 8.45 13.55
CA PHE A 84 -3.46 8.84 13.81
C PHE A 84 -3.55 10.36 13.96
N VAL A 85 -4.37 10.99 13.14
CA VAL A 85 -4.61 12.42 13.24
C VAL A 85 -5.69 12.68 14.28
N CYS A 86 -5.35 13.56 15.21
CA CYS A 86 -6.26 14.06 16.23
C CYS A 86 -6.52 15.54 15.93
N SER A 87 -7.72 15.87 15.46
CA SER A 87 -8.10 17.24 15.09
C SER A 87 -8.95 17.94 16.15
N ALA A 88 -9.46 17.20 17.13
CA ALA A 88 -10.21 17.72 18.27
C ALA A 88 -9.90 16.91 19.54
N TRP A 89 -9.64 17.62 20.63
CA TRP A 89 -9.34 17.05 21.94
C TRP A 89 -9.69 18.05 23.05
N SER A 90 -9.78 17.56 24.29
CA SER A 90 -9.84 18.37 25.49
C SER A 90 -8.56 18.23 26.31
N GLY A 91 -8.20 19.29 27.04
CA GLY A 91 -6.93 19.41 27.76
C GLY A 91 -5.88 20.17 26.97
N ASP A 92 -4.85 20.62 27.66
CA ASP A 92 -3.68 21.25 27.06
C ASP A 92 -2.57 20.20 26.91
N PRO A 93 -1.93 20.06 25.73
CA PRO A 93 -0.85 19.11 25.56
C PRO A 93 0.27 19.40 26.56
N GLN A 94 0.52 18.45 27.44
CA GLN A 94 1.61 18.55 28.40
C GLN A 94 2.84 17.80 27.90
N TYR A 95 3.98 18.30 28.33
CA TYR A 95 5.28 17.76 28.02
C TYR A 95 5.95 17.45 29.35
N ALA A 96 6.23 16.17 29.60
CA ALA A 96 7.08 15.76 30.70
C ALA A 96 8.53 15.61 30.19
N PRO A 97 9.52 16.25 30.83
CA PRO A 97 10.93 16.12 30.46
C PRO A 97 11.46 14.67 30.50
N ALA A 98 10.75 13.77 31.19
CA ALA A 98 11.06 12.36 31.24
C ALA A 98 10.74 11.63 29.93
N ASP A 99 9.78 12.13 29.14
CA ASP A 99 9.27 11.50 27.93
C ASP A 99 9.81 12.16 26.67
N PHE A 100 9.90 13.49 26.68
CA PHE A 100 10.31 14.28 25.54
C PHE A 100 11.44 15.23 25.98
N ILE A 101 12.31 15.67 25.07
CA ILE A 101 13.39 16.66 25.28
C ILE A 101 12.98 18.04 24.75
N ASP A 102 12.13 18.06 23.72
CA ASP A 102 11.67 19.29 23.10
C ASP A 102 10.35 19.04 22.36
N ALA A 103 9.58 20.11 22.12
CA ALA A 103 8.30 20.05 21.44
C ALA A 103 8.05 21.33 20.64
N ALA A 104 7.49 21.20 19.43
CA ALA A 104 7.27 22.31 18.53
C ALA A 104 6.05 22.08 17.63
N TRP A 105 5.36 23.17 17.32
CA TRP A 105 4.26 23.18 16.36
C TRP A 105 4.77 23.55 14.97
N ALA A 106 4.82 22.59 14.07
CA ALA A 106 5.27 22.79 12.69
C ALA A 106 4.10 22.88 11.71
N PRO A 107 4.15 23.76 10.70
CA PRO A 107 3.16 23.77 9.64
C PRO A 107 3.28 22.51 8.75
N PRO A 108 2.21 22.12 8.04
CA PRO A 108 2.30 21.10 7.00
C PRO A 108 3.34 21.48 5.94
N GLY A 109 4.04 20.48 5.38
CA GLY A 109 5.02 20.66 4.31
C GLY A 109 6.34 21.36 4.67
N SER A 110 6.50 21.93 5.86
CA SER A 110 7.79 22.48 6.27
C SER A 110 7.99 22.47 7.78
N ALA A 111 9.19 22.09 8.21
CA ALA A 111 9.63 22.22 9.59
C ALA A 111 11.03 22.87 9.60
N PRO A 112 11.13 24.19 9.30
CA PRO A 112 12.41 24.85 9.17
C PRO A 112 13.23 24.76 10.46
N GLY A 113 14.48 24.32 10.37
CA GLY A 113 15.37 24.17 11.53
C GLY A 113 15.08 22.96 12.41
N ILE A 114 14.14 22.08 12.01
CA ILE A 114 13.83 20.84 12.70
C ILE A 114 14.40 19.67 11.89
N ASP A 115 15.29 18.89 12.51
CA ASP A 115 15.81 17.67 11.92
C ASP A 115 14.80 16.53 12.07
N LEU A 116 13.92 16.41 11.07
CA LEU A 116 12.87 15.40 10.99
C LEU A 116 13.38 14.07 10.43
N VAL A 117 12.87 12.97 11.00
CA VAL A 117 12.93 11.65 10.37
C VAL A 117 12.23 11.69 8.98
N ASP A 118 12.83 11.04 7.98
CA ASP A 118 12.37 11.15 6.58
C ASP A 118 10.93 10.71 6.37
N GLY A 119 10.49 9.62 7.00
CA GLY A 119 9.10 9.16 6.94
C GLY A 119 8.11 10.21 7.46
N VAL A 120 8.45 10.87 8.58
CA VAL A 120 7.62 11.95 9.17
C VAL A 120 7.63 13.18 8.27
N ARG A 121 8.78 13.51 7.65
CA ARG A 121 8.90 14.64 6.71
C ARG A 121 8.05 14.42 5.46
N ALA A 122 8.11 13.24 4.87
CA ALA A 122 7.31 12.87 3.71
C ALA A 122 5.82 12.95 4.02
N TRP A 123 5.40 12.35 5.14
CA TRP A 123 4.01 12.41 5.60
C TRP A 123 3.53 13.83 5.92
N LEU A 124 4.34 14.64 6.61
CA LEU A 124 3.99 16.03 6.89
C LEU A 124 3.79 16.85 5.60
N SER A 125 4.48 16.46 4.53
CA SER A 125 4.39 17.09 3.21
C SER A 125 3.20 16.64 2.38
N SER A 126 2.57 15.51 2.73
CA SER A 126 1.33 15.06 2.09
C SER A 126 0.08 15.71 2.70
N LEU A 127 0.19 16.29 3.90
CA LEU A 127 -0.92 16.97 4.54
C LEU A 127 -1.30 18.27 3.83
N PRO A 128 -2.60 18.59 3.75
CA PRO A 128 -3.03 19.88 3.23
C PRO A 128 -2.59 21.00 4.18
N ALA A 129 -2.12 22.12 3.60
CA ALA A 129 -1.55 23.26 4.32
C ALA A 129 -2.49 23.93 5.34
N GLY A 130 -3.81 23.76 5.20
CA GLY A 130 -4.82 24.27 6.15
C GLY A 130 -5.13 23.29 7.28
N GLY A 131 -6.26 23.49 7.98
CA GLY A 131 -6.84 22.50 8.90
C GLY A 131 -7.76 21.47 8.23
N GLY A 132 -7.71 21.34 6.90
CA GLY A 132 -8.60 20.47 6.10
C GLY A 132 -8.46 18.98 6.43
N ALA A 133 -9.44 18.17 6.08
CA ALA A 133 -9.46 16.73 6.41
C ALA A 133 -8.19 16.00 5.95
N VAL A 134 -7.86 14.91 6.66
CA VAL A 134 -6.77 13.99 6.30
C VAL A 134 -7.08 13.37 4.94
N PRO A 135 -6.07 13.05 4.11
CA PRO A 135 -6.29 12.28 2.89
C PRO A 135 -7.11 11.01 3.19
N LYS A 136 -8.19 10.85 2.45
CA LYS A 136 -9.04 9.66 2.43
C LYS A 136 -8.55 8.70 1.34
N SER A 137 -8.95 7.43 1.43
CA SER A 137 -8.87 6.51 0.31
C SER A 137 -9.59 7.10 -0.89
N ALA A 138 -9.18 6.72 -2.11
CA ALA A 138 -9.92 7.06 -3.33
C ALA A 138 -11.38 6.57 -3.23
N SER A 139 -12.30 7.29 -3.90
CA SER A 139 -13.73 6.94 -3.88
C SER A 139 -13.99 5.62 -4.63
N ALA A 140 -15.13 4.98 -4.39
CA ALA A 140 -15.54 3.78 -5.15
C ALA A 140 -15.60 4.05 -6.66
N GLU A 141 -16.03 5.27 -7.05
CA GLU A 141 -16.08 5.70 -8.45
C GLU A 141 -14.67 5.81 -9.05
N ASP A 142 -13.75 6.49 -8.36
CA ASP A 142 -12.37 6.65 -8.82
C ASP A 142 -11.65 5.29 -8.90
N LEU A 143 -11.81 4.44 -7.88
CA LEU A 143 -11.23 3.10 -7.85
C LEU A 143 -11.76 2.23 -8.99
N THR A 144 -13.08 2.29 -9.25
CA THR A 144 -13.71 1.59 -10.38
C THR A 144 -13.10 2.05 -11.71
N ALA A 145 -13.00 3.36 -11.93
CA ALA A 145 -12.42 3.92 -13.14
C ALA A 145 -10.95 3.49 -13.33
N GLU A 146 -10.15 3.57 -12.26
CA GLU A 146 -8.73 3.18 -12.26
C GLU A 146 -8.53 1.69 -12.55
N LEU A 147 -9.36 0.82 -11.96
CA LEU A 147 -9.32 -0.61 -12.21
C LEU A 147 -9.63 -0.91 -13.67
N ILE A 148 -10.74 -0.38 -14.21
CA ILE A 148 -11.14 -0.59 -15.61
C ILE A 148 -10.00 -0.20 -16.56
N VAL A 149 -9.49 1.03 -16.43
CA VAL A 149 -8.41 1.53 -17.30
C VAL A 149 -7.16 0.66 -17.20
N ALA A 150 -6.75 0.25 -16.00
CA ALA A 150 -5.56 -0.57 -15.83
C ALA A 150 -5.71 -1.97 -16.46
N ARG A 151 -6.88 -2.60 -16.36
CA ARG A 151 -7.14 -3.92 -16.93
C ARG A 151 -7.30 -3.91 -18.43
N ASP A 152 -7.95 -2.88 -18.98
CA ASP A 152 -8.06 -2.71 -20.42
C ASP A 152 -6.67 -2.57 -21.05
N ALA A 153 -5.77 -1.81 -20.41
CA ALA A 153 -4.38 -1.68 -20.85
C ALA A 153 -3.61 -3.01 -20.79
N LEU A 154 -3.72 -3.74 -19.68
CA LEU A 154 -3.11 -5.07 -19.51
C LEU A 154 -3.57 -6.04 -20.60
N ARG A 155 -4.88 -6.09 -20.85
CA ARG A 155 -5.49 -6.95 -21.87
C ARG A 155 -5.06 -6.55 -23.28
N ALA A 156 -5.01 -5.25 -23.57
CA ALA A 156 -4.56 -4.76 -24.86
C ALA A 156 -3.09 -5.13 -25.11
N ALA A 157 -2.21 -4.97 -24.11
CA ALA A 157 -0.80 -5.36 -24.21
C ALA A 157 -0.65 -6.87 -24.42
N TYR A 158 -1.44 -7.70 -23.73
CA TYR A 158 -1.44 -9.15 -23.93
C TYR A 158 -1.87 -9.55 -25.33
N LEU A 159 -2.98 -8.99 -25.82
CA LEU A 159 -3.53 -9.34 -27.13
C LEU A 159 -2.68 -8.84 -28.31
N ALA A 160 -1.77 -7.89 -28.06
CA ALA A 160 -0.80 -7.42 -29.04
C ALA A 160 0.35 -8.42 -29.29
N LEU A 161 0.55 -9.40 -28.40
CA LEU A 161 1.47 -10.51 -28.64
C LEU A 161 0.86 -11.53 -29.60
N ASP A 162 1.66 -11.99 -30.56
CA ASP A 162 1.28 -13.08 -31.44
C ASP A 162 1.11 -14.39 -30.66
N GLU A 163 0.15 -15.21 -31.09
CA GLU A 163 -0.24 -16.45 -30.40
C GLU A 163 0.93 -17.39 -30.06
N PRO A 164 1.95 -17.61 -30.94
CA PRO A 164 3.09 -18.48 -30.61
C PRO A 164 3.90 -18.02 -29.40
N TRP A 165 3.94 -16.71 -29.13
CA TRP A 165 4.76 -16.12 -28.07
C TRP A 165 4.06 -16.07 -26.71
N ARG A 166 2.74 -16.31 -26.65
CA ARG A 166 1.94 -16.16 -25.42
C ARG A 166 2.23 -17.21 -24.35
N ASP A 167 2.67 -18.39 -24.79
CA ASP A 167 3.02 -19.53 -23.93
C ASP A 167 4.53 -19.70 -23.72
N VAL A 168 5.35 -18.92 -24.42
CA VAL A 168 6.81 -18.96 -24.35
C VAL A 168 7.32 -18.04 -23.24
N SER A 169 8.28 -18.53 -22.45
CA SER A 169 8.95 -17.72 -21.44
C SER A 169 9.81 -16.65 -22.12
N LEU A 170 9.49 -15.37 -21.87
CA LEU A 170 10.13 -14.23 -22.51
C LEU A 170 10.92 -13.34 -21.55
N ASP A 171 10.86 -13.61 -20.25
CA ASP A 171 11.62 -12.90 -19.22
C ASP A 171 12.45 -13.83 -18.32
N GLY A 172 12.68 -15.06 -18.80
CA GLY A 172 13.45 -16.10 -18.14
C GLY A 172 12.58 -17.16 -17.46
N GLU A 173 11.55 -16.77 -16.71
CA GLU A 173 10.66 -17.72 -16.01
C GLU A 173 9.19 -17.59 -16.42
N TRP A 174 8.73 -16.43 -16.87
CA TRP A 174 7.32 -16.16 -17.10
C TRP A 174 7.02 -16.04 -18.59
N ALA A 175 5.96 -16.74 -19.00
CA ALA A 175 5.32 -16.43 -20.28
C ALA A 175 4.27 -15.32 -20.09
N PRO A 176 3.88 -14.62 -21.17
CA PRO A 176 2.79 -13.64 -21.11
C PRO A 176 1.51 -14.14 -20.44
N VAL A 177 1.09 -15.39 -20.69
CA VAL A 177 -0.12 -15.94 -20.07
C VAL A 177 0.03 -16.13 -18.54
N ASP A 178 1.25 -16.37 -18.02
CA ASP A 178 1.48 -16.41 -16.57
C ASP A 178 1.16 -15.09 -15.89
N LEU A 179 1.41 -13.97 -16.58
CA LEU A 179 1.12 -12.65 -16.06
C LEU A 179 -0.39 -12.43 -15.93
N LEU A 180 -1.20 -12.94 -16.86
CA LEU A 180 -2.66 -12.91 -16.72
C LEU A 180 -3.10 -13.72 -15.50
N MET A 181 -2.56 -14.94 -15.38
CA MET A 181 -2.92 -15.83 -14.28
C MET A 181 -2.57 -15.22 -12.92
N HIS A 182 -1.38 -14.62 -12.83
CA HIS A 182 -0.88 -13.95 -11.66
C HIS A 182 -1.67 -12.70 -11.29
N CYS A 183 -2.01 -11.86 -12.27
CA CYS A 183 -2.84 -10.69 -12.02
C CYS A 183 -4.20 -11.09 -11.44
N ALA A 184 -4.83 -12.15 -11.95
CA ALA A 184 -6.07 -12.66 -11.38
C ALA A 184 -5.88 -13.26 -9.98
N THR A 185 -4.80 -14.01 -9.71
CA THR A 185 -4.49 -14.52 -8.37
C THR A 185 -4.29 -13.39 -7.36
N VAL A 186 -3.55 -12.35 -7.74
CA VAL A 186 -3.26 -11.20 -6.89
C VAL A 186 -4.52 -10.36 -6.64
N GLU A 187 -5.34 -10.14 -7.67
CA GLU A 187 -6.64 -9.45 -7.50
C GLU A 187 -7.54 -10.22 -6.53
N ALA A 188 -7.66 -11.55 -6.69
CA ALA A 188 -8.49 -12.37 -5.81
C ALA A 188 -8.03 -12.27 -4.36
N TYR A 189 -6.71 -12.33 -4.13
CA TYR A 189 -6.10 -12.18 -2.81
C TYR A 189 -6.36 -10.79 -2.19
N TYR A 190 -6.10 -9.70 -2.92
CA TYR A 190 -6.35 -8.36 -2.38
C TYR A 190 -7.82 -8.12 -2.10
N ALA A 191 -8.71 -8.55 -3.01
CA ALA A 191 -10.15 -8.38 -2.84
C ALA A 191 -10.68 -9.25 -1.69
N SER A 192 -10.16 -10.46 -1.47
CA SER A 192 -10.58 -11.31 -0.35
C SER A 192 -10.14 -10.74 0.99
N GLU A 193 -8.88 -10.31 1.12
CA GLU A 193 -8.38 -9.74 2.39
C GLU A 193 -9.02 -8.40 2.72
N ALA A 194 -9.34 -7.59 1.70
CA ALA A 194 -10.07 -6.35 1.88
C ALA A 194 -11.51 -6.57 2.37
N ARG A 195 -12.17 -7.66 1.93
CA ARG A 195 -13.48 -8.07 2.46
C ARG A 195 -13.38 -8.54 3.90
N GLU A 196 -12.41 -9.39 4.22
CA GLU A 196 -12.19 -9.88 5.58
C GLU A 196 -11.91 -8.74 6.57
N LEU A 197 -11.17 -7.69 6.14
CA LEU A 197 -10.98 -6.49 6.96
C LEU A 197 -12.30 -5.79 7.34
N LEU A 198 -13.31 -5.82 6.46
CA LEU A 198 -14.61 -5.20 6.72
C LEU A 198 -15.56 -6.11 7.49
N GLU A 199 -15.51 -7.41 7.22
CA GLU A 199 -16.48 -8.38 7.71
C GLU A 199 -16.09 -8.99 9.06
N THR A 200 -14.78 -9.06 9.34
CA THR A 200 -14.23 -9.72 10.52
C THR A 200 -13.55 -8.69 11.43
N PRO A 201 -14.19 -8.26 12.53
CA PRO A 201 -13.58 -7.33 13.48
C PRO A 201 -12.24 -7.85 14.01
N GLY A 202 -11.20 -7.01 13.94
CA GLY A 202 -9.85 -7.36 14.37
C GLY A 202 -9.09 -8.27 13.41
N HIS A 203 -9.58 -8.47 12.18
CA HIS A 203 -8.83 -9.18 11.15
C HIS A 203 -7.48 -8.50 10.91
N THR A 204 -6.42 -9.31 10.94
CA THR A 204 -5.09 -8.90 10.53
C THR A 204 -4.87 -9.37 9.09
N TRP A 205 -4.53 -8.43 8.20
CA TRP A 205 -4.22 -8.71 6.82
C TRP A 205 -3.15 -9.79 6.71
N ARG A 206 -3.51 -10.91 6.08
CA ARG A 206 -2.63 -12.07 5.93
C ARG A 206 -1.74 -11.83 4.72
N PRO A 207 -0.40 -11.85 4.87
CA PRO A 207 0.49 -11.74 3.72
C PRO A 207 0.31 -12.90 2.74
N PHE A 208 0.54 -12.63 1.46
CA PHE A 208 0.62 -13.67 0.44
C PHE A 208 1.73 -14.67 0.82
N ASN A 209 1.36 -15.94 0.97
CA ASN A 209 2.21 -16.93 1.61
C ASN A 209 2.89 -17.87 0.59
N PRO A 210 3.93 -18.62 1.01
CA PRO A 210 4.65 -19.53 0.11
C PRO A 210 3.77 -20.59 -0.54
N ALA A 211 2.77 -21.13 0.17
CA ALA A 211 1.87 -22.15 -0.38
C ALA A 211 0.99 -21.60 -1.52
N GLN A 212 0.55 -20.35 -1.43
CA GLN A 212 -0.14 -19.67 -2.52
C GLN A 212 0.79 -19.47 -3.73
N GLY A 213 2.06 -19.10 -3.50
CA GLY A 213 3.06 -18.98 -4.57
C GLY A 213 3.41 -20.33 -5.22
N GLU A 214 3.44 -21.41 -4.45
CA GLU A 214 3.61 -22.77 -4.99
C GLU A 214 2.40 -23.21 -5.81
N ALA A 215 1.18 -22.95 -5.32
CA ALA A 215 -0.05 -23.24 -6.04
C ALA A 215 -0.13 -22.47 -7.37
N GLU A 216 0.26 -21.19 -7.37
CA GLU A 216 0.34 -20.40 -8.58
C GLU A 216 1.34 -20.99 -9.57
N ARG A 217 2.57 -21.31 -9.13
CA ARG A 217 3.58 -21.94 -9.98
C ARG A 217 3.12 -23.29 -10.54
N ALA A 218 2.46 -24.12 -9.72
CA ALA A 218 1.92 -25.40 -10.14
C ALA A 218 0.79 -25.26 -11.18
N GLY A 219 0.06 -24.13 -11.15
CA GLY A 219 -0.98 -23.78 -12.11
C GLY A 219 -0.46 -23.37 -13.50
N ARG A 220 0.85 -23.08 -13.64
CA ARG A 220 1.50 -22.66 -14.91
C ARG A 220 1.78 -23.82 -15.87
N ALA A 221 0.84 -24.76 -15.97
CA ALA A 221 0.96 -25.87 -16.91
C ALA A 221 0.79 -25.38 -18.36
N ARG A 222 1.64 -25.87 -19.27
CA ARG A 222 1.67 -25.49 -20.68
C ARG A 222 1.37 -26.66 -21.63
N PRO A 223 0.76 -26.42 -22.80
CA PRO A 223 0.19 -25.13 -23.26
C PRO A 223 -1.03 -24.71 -22.41
N SER A 224 -1.28 -23.41 -22.30
CA SER A 224 -2.41 -22.89 -21.51
C SER A 224 -3.60 -22.52 -22.41
N ASP A 225 -4.81 -22.57 -21.84
CA ASP A 225 -6.02 -22.03 -22.50
C ASP A 225 -6.09 -20.52 -22.20
N ASP A 226 -5.42 -19.71 -23.02
CA ASP A 226 -5.32 -18.26 -22.82
C ASP A 226 -6.70 -17.57 -22.81
N ARG A 227 -7.63 -18.06 -23.62
CA ARG A 227 -9.01 -17.58 -23.64
C ARG A 227 -9.69 -17.81 -22.30
N ALA A 228 -9.55 -19.01 -21.70
CA ALA A 228 -10.09 -19.28 -20.38
C ALA A 228 -9.47 -18.37 -19.31
N GLU A 229 -8.18 -18.06 -19.40
CA GLU A 229 -7.52 -17.13 -18.45
C GLU A 229 -7.99 -15.68 -18.61
N LEU A 230 -8.21 -15.21 -19.85
CA LEU A 230 -8.83 -13.91 -20.10
C LEU A 230 -10.27 -13.86 -19.55
N GLU A 231 -11.08 -14.89 -19.78
CA GLU A 231 -12.44 -14.98 -19.23
C GLU A 231 -12.44 -14.97 -17.70
N ARG A 232 -11.50 -15.68 -17.07
CA ARG A 232 -11.33 -15.69 -15.61
C ARG A 232 -10.94 -14.30 -15.09
N LEU A 233 -10.03 -13.63 -15.77
CA LEU A 233 -9.55 -12.30 -15.44
C LEU A 233 -10.71 -11.28 -15.50
N ASP A 234 -11.56 -11.36 -16.52
CA ASP A 234 -12.73 -10.50 -16.71
C ASP A 234 -13.82 -10.79 -15.67
N ALA A 235 -14.10 -12.08 -15.40
CA ALA A 235 -15.10 -12.48 -14.40
C ALA A 235 -14.72 -11.97 -13.01
N LEU A 236 -13.47 -12.15 -12.61
CA LEU A 236 -12.98 -11.67 -11.32
C LEU A 236 -13.05 -10.14 -11.22
N ARG A 237 -12.73 -9.43 -12.32
CA ARG A 237 -12.88 -7.98 -12.32
C ARG A 237 -14.34 -7.57 -12.12
N ALA A 238 -15.27 -8.21 -12.80
CA ALA A 238 -16.69 -7.92 -12.64
C ALA A 238 -17.14 -8.11 -11.18
N GLU A 239 -16.67 -9.17 -10.51
CA GLU A 239 -16.93 -9.40 -9.08
C GLU A 239 -16.32 -8.32 -8.17
N THR A 240 -15.08 -7.89 -8.44
CA THR A 240 -14.44 -6.80 -7.69
C THR A 240 -15.21 -5.49 -7.86
N LEU A 241 -15.61 -5.14 -9.09
CA LEU A 241 -16.36 -3.92 -9.37
C LEU A 241 -17.76 -3.94 -8.75
N ALA A 242 -18.48 -5.06 -8.84
CA ALA A 242 -19.80 -5.21 -8.23
C ALA A 242 -19.75 -5.09 -6.71
N TRP A 243 -18.69 -5.60 -6.08
CA TRP A 243 -18.48 -5.40 -4.64
C TRP A 243 -18.15 -3.94 -4.31
N LEU A 244 -17.30 -3.27 -5.09
CA LEU A 244 -16.94 -1.86 -4.90
C LEU A 244 -18.13 -0.92 -5.03
N GLU A 245 -19.06 -1.19 -5.96
CA GLU A 245 -20.27 -0.38 -6.18
C GLU A 245 -21.13 -0.28 -4.91
N GLY A 246 -21.07 -1.30 -4.04
CA GLY A 246 -21.81 -1.33 -2.78
C GLY A 246 -21.09 -0.70 -1.58
N LEU A 247 -19.86 -0.19 -1.73
CA LEU A 247 -19.09 0.34 -0.60
C LEU A 247 -19.25 1.85 -0.43
N GLU A 248 -19.48 2.25 0.81
CA GLU A 248 -19.43 3.65 1.23
C GLU A 248 -17.99 4.10 1.51
N GLN A 249 -17.75 5.41 1.48
CA GLN A 249 -16.41 5.97 1.71
C GLN A 249 -15.83 5.58 3.07
N ASP A 250 -16.65 5.48 4.12
CA ASP A 250 -16.19 5.08 5.45
C ASP A 250 -15.73 3.62 5.49
N GLN A 251 -16.25 2.75 4.61
CA GLN A 251 -15.75 1.38 4.44
C GLN A 251 -14.43 1.36 3.67
N LEU A 252 -14.27 2.21 2.66
CA LEU A 252 -12.99 2.35 1.95
C LEU A 252 -11.88 2.95 2.82
N ASP A 253 -12.25 3.80 3.78
CA ASP A 253 -11.36 4.38 4.78
C ASP A 253 -11.12 3.46 5.99
N ALA A 254 -11.90 2.37 6.13
CA ALA A 254 -11.67 1.37 7.16
C ALA A 254 -10.28 0.75 6.99
N TYR A 255 -9.65 0.43 8.10
CA TYR A 255 -8.29 -0.09 8.14
C TYR A 255 -8.16 -1.23 9.13
N GLY A 256 -7.12 -2.04 8.94
CA GLY A 256 -6.70 -3.04 9.92
C GLY A 256 -5.19 -3.29 9.83
N ASP A 257 -4.70 -4.18 10.67
CA ASP A 257 -3.27 -4.40 10.82
C ASP A 257 -2.69 -5.27 9.70
N HIS A 258 -1.44 -5.01 9.33
CA HIS A 258 -0.64 -5.84 8.44
C HIS A 258 0.75 -6.02 9.05
N ALA A 259 1.19 -7.28 9.18
CA ALA A 259 2.44 -7.64 9.87
C ALA A 259 3.66 -6.80 9.41
N ASP A 260 3.91 -6.74 8.09
CA ASP A 260 5.08 -6.02 7.56
C ASP A 260 4.88 -4.53 7.31
N ARG A 261 3.65 -4.02 7.37
CA ARG A 261 3.29 -2.69 6.85
C ARG A 261 2.63 -1.77 7.86
N GLY A 262 2.31 -2.27 9.05
CA GLY A 262 1.45 -1.54 9.99
C GLY A 262 0.01 -1.52 9.51
N ALA A 263 -0.76 -0.53 9.94
CA ALA A 263 -2.15 -0.40 9.53
C ALA A 263 -2.29 -0.11 8.02
N VAL A 264 -3.30 -0.68 7.38
CA VAL A 264 -3.59 -0.52 5.95
C VAL A 264 -5.08 -0.28 5.72
N ARG A 265 -5.43 0.66 4.82
CA ARG A 265 -6.84 0.93 4.46
C ARG A 265 -7.33 0.03 3.35
N VAL A 266 -8.62 -0.30 3.38
CA VAL A 266 -9.31 -1.10 2.36
C VAL A 266 -9.13 -0.48 0.97
N GLY A 267 -9.48 0.79 0.78
CA GLY A 267 -9.40 1.45 -0.53
C GLY A 267 -7.98 1.51 -1.09
N ASP A 268 -6.98 1.76 -0.25
CA ASP A 268 -5.56 1.73 -0.65
C ASP A 268 -5.11 0.35 -1.12
N ARG A 269 -5.64 -0.72 -0.49
CA ARG A 269 -5.33 -2.10 -0.91
C ARG A 269 -5.99 -2.43 -2.24
N ILE A 270 -7.20 -1.95 -2.49
CA ILE A 270 -7.85 -2.12 -3.80
C ILE A 270 -7.12 -1.34 -4.89
N ALA A 271 -6.68 -0.11 -4.62
CA ALA A 271 -5.87 0.66 -5.55
C ALA A 271 -4.57 -0.06 -5.97
N ARG A 272 -4.03 -0.95 -5.12
CA ARG A 272 -2.86 -1.77 -5.47
C ARG A 272 -3.10 -2.74 -6.60
N ILE A 273 -4.34 -3.20 -6.81
CA ILE A 273 -4.69 -4.06 -7.94
C ILE A 273 -4.46 -3.32 -9.25
N ALA A 274 -4.98 -2.10 -9.40
CA ALA A 274 -4.76 -1.27 -10.59
C ALA A 274 -3.28 -0.94 -10.82
N ALA A 275 -2.54 -0.62 -9.74
CA ALA A 275 -1.10 -0.38 -9.83
C ALA A 275 -0.33 -1.63 -10.27
N HIS A 276 -0.77 -2.81 -9.85
CA HIS A 276 -0.19 -4.10 -10.21
C HIS A 276 -0.45 -4.47 -11.67
N ASP A 277 -1.69 -4.31 -12.13
CA ASP A 277 -2.06 -4.48 -13.56
C ASP A 277 -1.19 -3.58 -14.45
N ARG A 278 -0.97 -2.31 -14.07
CA ARG A 278 -0.08 -1.39 -14.80
C ARG A 278 1.38 -1.84 -14.83
N ALA A 279 1.89 -2.36 -13.71
CA ALA A 279 3.26 -2.87 -13.66
C ALA A 279 3.44 -4.07 -14.61
N HIS A 280 2.47 -4.98 -14.66
CA HIS A 280 2.51 -6.13 -15.58
C HIS A 280 2.16 -5.77 -17.02
N THR A 281 1.41 -4.69 -17.26
CA THR A 281 1.25 -4.10 -18.60
C THR A 281 2.62 -3.72 -19.16
N GLN A 282 3.44 -3.01 -18.37
CA GLN A 282 4.81 -2.64 -18.77
C GLN A 282 5.72 -3.85 -18.95
N GLN A 283 5.46 -4.96 -18.25
CA GLN A 283 6.20 -6.21 -18.43
C GLN A 283 5.81 -6.90 -19.75
N LEU A 284 4.52 -6.96 -20.07
CA LEU A 284 4.01 -7.48 -21.35
C LEU A 284 4.53 -6.66 -22.53
N GLU A 285 4.58 -5.33 -22.42
CA GLU A 285 5.15 -4.47 -23.46
C GLU A 285 6.63 -4.77 -23.73
N LYS A 286 7.40 -5.13 -22.70
CA LYS A 286 8.79 -5.57 -22.86
C LYS A 286 8.88 -6.95 -23.49
N MET A 287 8.00 -7.88 -23.11
CA MET A 287 7.92 -9.21 -23.73
C MET A 287 7.56 -9.10 -25.22
N LEU A 288 6.65 -8.19 -25.58
CA LEU A 288 6.30 -7.92 -26.97
C LEU A 288 7.53 -7.45 -27.76
N ALA A 289 8.26 -6.46 -27.25
CA ALA A 289 9.49 -5.98 -27.89
C ALA A 289 10.55 -7.10 -28.05
N ALA A 290 10.66 -8.00 -27.06
CA ALA A 290 11.57 -9.14 -27.13
C ALA A 290 11.15 -10.16 -28.21
N SER A 291 9.85 -10.48 -28.29
CA SER A 291 9.33 -11.42 -29.30
C SER A 291 9.50 -10.93 -30.74
N GLN A 292 9.43 -9.62 -30.94
CA GLN A 292 9.63 -8.99 -32.25
C GLN A 292 11.10 -9.05 -32.68
N ALA A 293 12.02 -8.78 -31.75
CA ALA A 293 13.46 -8.88 -32.02
C ALA A 293 13.90 -10.31 -32.40
N ASP A 294 13.33 -11.33 -31.75
CA ASP A 294 13.63 -12.74 -32.06
C ASP A 294 13.09 -13.15 -33.44
N SER A 295 11.93 -12.58 -33.84
CA SER A 295 11.33 -12.83 -35.15
C SER A 295 12.13 -12.18 -36.29
N ASP A 296 12.71 -10.99 -36.06
CA ASP A 296 13.55 -10.28 -37.04
C ASP A 296 14.90 -11.01 -37.26
N ASP A 297 15.49 -11.58 -36.21
CA ASP A 297 16.74 -12.35 -36.29
C ASP A 297 16.58 -13.66 -37.11
N ASP A 298 15.41 -14.29 -37.03
CA ASP A 298 15.07 -15.49 -37.82
C ASP A 298 14.85 -15.16 -39.31
N GLU A 299 14.29 -13.98 -39.64
CA GLU A 299 14.11 -13.54 -41.04
C GLU A 299 15.44 -13.12 -41.70
N GLU A 300 16.38 -12.49 -40.99
CA GLU A 300 17.72 -12.18 -41.54
C GLU A 300 18.57 -13.45 -41.80
N ALA A 301 18.35 -14.53 -41.04
CA ALA A 301 19.07 -15.78 -41.21
C ALA A 301 18.65 -16.57 -42.47
N ASP A 302 17.40 -16.43 -42.92
CA ASP A 302 16.85 -17.17 -44.06
C ASP A 302 17.11 -16.48 -45.42
N ASP A 303 17.53 -15.20 -45.42
CA ASP A 303 17.87 -14.42 -46.64
C ASP A 303 19.38 -14.42 -46.96
N ALA A 304 20.19 -15.22 -46.26
CA ALA A 304 21.59 -15.41 -46.59
C ALA A 304 21.74 -16.19 -47.93
N PRO A 305 22.35 -15.62 -48.99
CA PRO A 305 22.45 -16.30 -50.27
C PRO A 305 23.29 -17.57 -50.13
N ALA A 306 22.72 -18.70 -50.55
CA ALA A 306 23.44 -19.97 -50.66
C ALA A 306 24.57 -19.83 -51.70
N ASP A 307 25.78 -19.53 -51.21
CA ASP A 307 26.98 -19.45 -52.02
C ASP A 307 27.26 -20.83 -52.66
N ARG A 308 27.35 -20.82 -54.00
CA ARG A 308 27.66 -21.98 -54.87
C ARG A 308 29.13 -22.06 -55.19
#